data_AF-A0A935LVT4-F1
#
_entry.id   AF-A0A935LVT4-F1
#
_cell.length_a   1.000
_cell.length_b   1.000
_cell.length_c   1.000
_cell.angle_alpha   90.00
_cell.angle_beta   90.00
_cell.angle_gamma   90.00
#
_symmetry.space_group_name_H-M   'P 1'
#
loop_
_entity.id
_entity.type
_entity.pdbx_description
1 polymer ?
#
loop_
_entity_poly.entity_id
_entity_poly.type
_entity_poly.pdbx_seq_one_letter_code
_entity_poly.pdbx_strand_id
1 'polypeptide(L)'
;MQIIYQQLVSDGLFYILLPSKREEHLIRLAESHALFINQIVRVKQTEKHGFFRIMIEGSFEKSKILEKRITIRKNGQYSAAFTGLLKDYYLNL
;
A
#
# COMPACT_ATOMS: atom_id res chain seq x y z
N MET A 1 10.97 -11.21 -3.46
CA MET A 1 11.83 -10.02 -3.33
C MET A 1 12.98 -10.05 -4.33
N GLN A 2 13.61 -11.20 -4.58
CA GLN A 2 14.69 -11.35 -5.57
C GLN A 2 14.46 -10.65 -6.92
N ILE A 3 13.31 -10.86 -7.58
CA ILE A 3 13.03 -10.21 -8.87
C ILE A 3 12.97 -8.69 -8.75
N ILE A 4 12.36 -8.17 -7.68
CA ILE A 4 12.32 -6.73 -7.42
C ILE A 4 13.75 -6.21 -7.26
N TYR A 5 14.56 -6.85 -6.42
CA TYR A 5 15.96 -6.48 -6.22
C TYR A 5 16.75 -6.43 -7.54
N GLN A 6 16.55 -7.40 -8.43
CA GLN A 6 17.26 -7.49 -9.71
C GLN A 6 16.81 -6.48 -10.77
N GLN A 7 15.57 -5.98 -10.68
CA GLN A 7 14.97 -5.14 -11.71
C GLN A 7 14.80 -3.67 -11.26
N LEU A 8 14.96 -3.40 -9.97
CA LEU A 8 14.85 -2.06 -9.42
C LEU A 8 16.14 -1.29 -9.70
N VAL A 9 16.01 -0.10 -10.28
CA VAL A 9 17.12 0.86 -10.41
C VAL A 9 17.45 1.46 -9.05
N SER A 10 18.63 2.09 -8.90
CA SER A 10 19.16 2.54 -7.60
C SER A 10 18.25 3.49 -6.83
N ASP A 11 17.54 4.36 -7.52
CA ASP A 11 16.56 5.33 -7.01
C ASP A 11 15.12 4.89 -7.29
N GLY A 12 14.93 3.63 -7.70
CA GLY A 12 13.66 3.08 -8.10
C GLY A 12 12.74 2.82 -6.92
N LEU A 13 11.44 2.92 -7.18
CA LEU A 13 10.38 2.54 -6.26
C LEU A 13 9.66 1.30 -6.78
N PHE A 14 9.31 0.39 -5.87
CA PHE A 14 8.44 -0.74 -6.16
C PHE A 14 7.13 -0.62 -5.38
N TYR A 15 6.06 -1.16 -5.96
CA TYR A 15 4.73 -1.12 -5.38
C TYR A 15 4.09 -2.50 -5.33
N ILE A 16 3.45 -2.83 -4.20
CA ILE A 16 2.78 -4.13 -4.01
C ILE A 16 1.42 -3.95 -3.37
N LEU A 17 0.41 -4.64 -3.91
CA LEU A 17 -0.93 -4.78 -3.31
C LEU A 17 -1.12 -6.23 -2.81
N LEU A 18 -1.33 -6.42 -1.50
CA LEU A 18 -1.52 -7.74 -0.90
C LEU A 18 -2.68 -7.76 0.11
N PRO A 19 -3.17 -8.96 0.51
CA PRO A 19 -3.98 -9.11 1.70
C PRO A 19 -3.24 -8.59 2.95
N SER A 20 -3.96 -7.88 3.82
CA SER A 20 -3.41 -7.25 5.04
C SER A 20 -2.71 -8.22 5.99
N LYS A 21 -3.13 -9.49 6.04
CA LYS A 21 -2.52 -10.54 6.87
C LYS A 21 -1.04 -10.81 6.51
N ARG A 22 -0.56 -10.35 5.36
CA ARG A 22 0.83 -10.54 4.91
C ARG A 22 1.76 -9.38 5.27
N GLU A 23 1.26 -8.32 5.90
CA GLU A 23 2.02 -7.08 6.14
C GLU A 23 3.34 -7.33 6.87
N GLU A 24 3.28 -7.93 8.05
CA GLU A 24 4.46 -8.14 8.91
C GLU A 24 5.48 -9.09 8.26
N HIS A 25 4.99 -10.15 7.60
CA HIS A 25 5.82 -11.06 6.84
C HIS A 25 6.51 -10.35 5.66
N LEU A 26 5.81 -9.46 4.97
CA LEU A 26 6.36 -8.73 3.83
C LEU A 26 7.45 -7.76 4.27
N ILE A 27 7.27 -7.05 5.39
CA ILE A 27 8.29 -6.15 5.95
C ILE A 27 9.59 -6.94 6.21
N ARG A 28 9.50 -8.05 6.95
CA ARG A 28 10.66 -8.91 7.23
C ARG A 28 11.32 -9.46 5.96
N LEU A 29 10.50 -9.88 4.97
CA LEU A 29 11.00 -10.44 3.73
C LEU A 29 11.71 -9.39 2.86
N ALA A 30 11.23 -8.14 2.85
CA ALA A 30 11.88 -7.05 2.15
C ALA A 30 13.25 -6.76 2.78
N GLU A 31 13.29 -6.62 4.11
CA GLU A 31 14.52 -6.32 4.84
C GLU A 31 15.61 -7.39 4.62
N SER A 32 15.22 -8.67 4.56
CA SER A 32 16.16 -9.76 4.29
C SER A 32 16.78 -9.73 2.88
N HIS A 33 16.24 -8.91 1.97
CA HIS A 33 16.74 -8.71 0.61
C HIS A 33 17.28 -7.28 0.39
N ALA A 34 17.62 -6.54 1.46
CA ALA A 34 18.07 -5.15 1.40
C ALA A 34 17.08 -4.20 0.68
N LEU A 35 15.79 -4.51 0.76
CA LEU A 35 14.70 -3.65 0.34
C LEU A 35 13.96 -3.15 1.58
N PHE A 36 13.56 -1.88 1.58
CA PHE A 36 12.90 -1.27 2.72
C PHE A 36 11.53 -0.76 2.31
N ILE A 37 10.56 -0.97 3.19
CA ILE A 37 9.23 -0.41 3.02
C ILE A 37 9.28 1.06 3.44
N ASN A 38 8.86 1.95 2.54
CA ASN A 38 8.83 3.40 2.80
C ASN A 38 7.41 3.89 3.09
N GLN A 39 6.38 3.22 2.54
CA GLN A 39 4.97 3.56 2.79
C GLN A 39 4.09 2.31 2.91
N ILE A 40 3.13 2.36 3.83
CA ILE A 40 2.06 1.36 3.96
C ILE A 40 0.72 2.08 3.98
N VAL A 41 -0.14 1.77 3.02
CA VAL A 41 -1.54 2.20 2.98
C VAL A 41 -2.45 1.02 3.32
N ARG A 42 -3.12 1.07 4.46
CA ARG A 42 -4.03 0.01 4.90
C ARG A 42 -5.47 0.33 4.49
N VAL A 43 -6.11 -0.60 3.78
CA VAL A 43 -7.41 -0.38 3.15
C VAL A 43 -8.48 -1.23 3.84
N LYS A 44 -9.59 -0.60 4.22
CA LYS A 44 -10.80 -1.26 4.76
C LYS A 44 -12.05 -0.91 3.96
N GLN A 45 -13.00 -1.85 3.89
CA GLN A 45 -14.23 -1.66 3.11
C GLN A 45 -15.12 -0.56 3.71
N THR A 46 -15.37 -0.64 5.02
CA THR A 46 -16.11 0.36 5.79
C THR A 46 -15.45 0.59 7.14
N GLU A 47 -15.96 1.52 7.92
CA GLU A 47 -15.43 1.85 9.25
C GLU A 47 -15.44 0.66 10.22
N LYS A 48 -16.41 -0.25 10.05
CA LYS A 48 -16.64 -1.44 10.89
C LYS A 48 -15.78 -2.65 10.53
N HIS A 49 -15.21 -2.68 9.31
CA HIS A 49 -14.40 -3.80 8.85
C HIS A 49 -12.93 -3.63 9.24
N GLY A 50 -12.24 -4.75 9.46
CA GLY A 50 -10.78 -4.78 9.50
C GLY A 50 -10.17 -4.42 8.14
N PHE A 51 -8.86 -4.13 8.15
CA PHE A 51 -8.12 -3.96 6.91
C PHE A 51 -8.10 -5.27 6.13
N PHE A 52 -8.38 -5.23 4.82
CA PHE A 52 -8.38 -6.41 3.95
C PHE A 52 -7.28 -6.35 2.89
N ARG A 53 -6.70 -5.17 2.65
CA ARG A 53 -5.57 -4.95 1.75
C ARG A 53 -4.57 -3.98 2.36
N ILE A 54 -3.33 -4.14 1.89
CA ILE A 54 -2.23 -3.20 2.06
C ILE A 54 -1.72 -2.85 0.68
N MET A 55 -1.48 -1.57 0.43
CA MET A 55 -0.67 -1.08 -0.68
C MET A 55 0.65 -0.58 -0.10
N ILE A 56 1.74 -1.02 -0.69
CA ILE A 56 3.07 -0.81 -0.16
C ILE A 56 3.92 -0.14 -1.23
N GLU A 57 4.72 0.81 -0.79
CA GLU A 57 5.83 1.41 -1.55
C GLU A 57 7.12 1.03 -0.84
N GLY A 58 8.14 0.65 -1.60
CA GLY A 58 9.47 0.41 -1.07
C GLY A 58 10.57 0.74 -2.06
N SER A 59 11.80 0.73 -1.56
CA SER A 59 13.01 1.07 -2.31
C SER A 59 14.25 0.42 -1.70
N PHE A 60 15.44 0.74 -2.21
CA PHE A 60 16.71 0.45 -1.54
C PHE A 60 17.01 1.41 -0.38
N GLU A 61 16.30 2.53 -0.25
CA GLU A 61 16.53 3.52 0.78
C GLU A 61 15.76 3.19 2.05
N LYS A 62 16.47 3.09 3.18
CA LYS A 62 15.85 2.90 4.49
C LYS A 62 15.30 4.22 5.02
N SER A 63 14.00 4.24 5.32
CA SER A 63 13.33 5.40 5.89
C SER A 63 12.41 5.02 7.05
N LYS A 64 11.86 6.02 7.74
CA LYS A 64 10.67 5.80 8.56
C LYS A 64 9.50 5.43 7.65
N ILE A 65 8.71 4.43 8.04
CA ILE A 65 7.52 4.02 7.30
C ILE A 65 6.45 5.11 7.44
N LEU A 66 5.97 5.62 6.31
CA LEU A 66 4.79 6.46 6.25
C LEU A 66 3.53 5.60 6.25
N GLU A 67 2.69 5.76 7.27
CA GLU A 67 1.46 5.01 7.40
C GLU A 67 0.24 5.82 6.98
N LYS A 68 -0.57 5.25 6.09
CA LYS A 68 -1.86 5.82 5.66
C LYS A 68 -2.98 4.79 5.78
N ARG A 69 -4.21 5.28 5.79
CA ARG A 69 -5.42 4.43 5.83
C ARG A 69 -6.43 4.92 4.81
N ILE A 70 -7.05 3.98 4.11
CA ILE A 70 -8.18 4.25 3.22
C ILE A 70 -9.39 3.47 3.71
N THR A 71 -10.50 4.17 3.87
CA THR A 71 -11.81 3.55 4.09
C THR A 71 -12.63 3.77 2.83
N ILE A 72 -13.01 2.70 2.14
CA ILE A 72 -13.68 2.81 0.83
C ILE A 72 -15.05 3.46 0.97
N ARG A 73 -15.87 3.00 1.92
CA ARG A 73 -17.19 3.57 2.19
C ARG A 73 -17.34 4.07 3.63
N LYS A 74 -17.96 5.24 3.78
CA LYS A 74 -18.37 5.83 5.05
C LYS A 74 -19.86 6.15 4.98
N ASN A 75 -20.62 5.79 6.02
CA ASN A 75 -22.08 6.03 6.08
C ASN A 75 -22.84 5.57 4.82
N GLY A 76 -22.45 4.43 4.24
CA GLY A 76 -23.09 3.85 3.05
C GLY A 76 -22.63 4.44 1.71
N GLN A 77 -21.90 5.56 1.70
CA GLN A 77 -21.41 6.23 0.49
C GLN A 77 -19.90 6.02 0.30
N TYR A 78 -19.40 6.18 -0.93
CA TYR A 78 -17.96 6.20 -1.16
C TYR A 78 -17.33 7.39 -0.44
N SER A 79 -16.17 7.16 0.19
CA SER A 79 -15.48 8.21 0.93
C SER A 79 -14.82 9.20 -0.03
N ALA A 80 -14.72 10.47 0.39
CA ALA A 80 -14.04 11.51 -0.38
C ALA A 80 -12.59 11.14 -0.77
N ALA A 81 -11.88 10.43 0.11
CA ALA A 81 -10.53 9.96 -0.17
C ALA A 81 -10.51 8.90 -1.27
N PHE A 82 -11.48 7.98 -1.28
CA PHE A 82 -11.59 6.95 -2.31
C PHE A 82 -12.06 7.53 -3.65
N THR A 83 -13.09 8.40 -3.64
CA THR A 83 -13.58 9.07 -4.86
C THR A 83 -12.50 9.97 -5.46
N GLY A 84 -11.77 10.73 -4.63
CA GLY A 84 -10.67 11.59 -5.09
C GLY A 84 -9.54 10.84 -5.79
N LEU A 85 -9.25 9.60 -5.41
CA LEU A 85 -8.25 8.75 -6.08
C LEU A 85 -8.73 8.21 -7.43
N LEU A 86 -10.04 8.16 -7.64
CA LEU A 86 -10.68 7.53 -8.78
C LEU A 86 -11.33 8.50 -9.77
N LYS A 87 -11.39 9.79 -9.39
CA LYS A 87 -12.04 10.87 -10.14
C LYS A 87 -11.59 10.94 -11.60
N ASP A 88 -10.31 10.70 -11.87
CA ASP A 88 -9.74 10.82 -13.22
C ASP A 88 -9.95 9.55 -14.06
N TYR A 89 -10.34 8.43 -13.43
CA TYR A 89 -10.56 7.15 -14.08
C TYR A 89 -12.05 6.84 -14.27
N TYR A 90 -12.90 7.23 -13.32
CA TYR A 90 -14.34 7.03 -13.42
C TYR A 90 -15.06 8.35 -13.70
N LEU A 91 -15.72 8.40 -14.86
CA LEU A 91 -16.51 9.55 -15.30
C LEU A 91 -17.75 9.81 -14.43
N ASN A 92 -18.22 8.84 -13.63
CA ASN A 92 -19.52 8.88 -12.93
C ASN A 92 -19.47 8.31 -11.48
N LEU A 93 -18.39 8.53 -10.73
CA LEU A 93 -18.24 8.00 -9.35
C LEU A 93 -18.72 8.96 -8.27
#